data_AF-A0AAN1J9F7-F1
#
_entry.id   AF-A0AAN1J9F7-F1
#
_cell.length_a   1.000
_cell.length_b   1.000
_cell.length_c   1.000
_cell.angle_alpha   90.00
_cell.angle_beta   90.00
_cell.angle_gamma   90.00
#
_symmetry.space_group_name_H-M   'P 1'
#
loop_
_entity.id
_entity.type
_entity.pdbx_description
1 polymer ?
#
loop_
_entity_poly.entity_id
_entity_poly.type
_entity_poly.pdbx_seq_one_letter_code
_entity_poly.pdbx_strand_id
1 'polypeptide(L)'
;MGVNLEGMKYSGWPIASLIRSELEVPALLRLVPHLRDPENIILRFARDAWLATSRPDIVEQLLGEREFRLSELTEEIWHTILSEAIRCLNEDRSYRGRGRQAVTLLRKAGPDAESRMMPVTPHLTIWAPIDPERDLTEDLSAAIERLAPVHEWASKASGA
;
A
#
# COMPACT_ATOMS: atom_id res chain seq x y z
N MET A 1 10.29 8.48 -7.22
CA MET A 1 10.00 7.27 -8.03
C MET A 1 9.45 6.19 -7.09
N GLY A 2 8.64 5.22 -7.54
CA GLY A 2 8.03 4.26 -6.63
C GLY A 2 7.42 3.01 -7.26
N VAL A 3 7.16 2.03 -6.40
CA VAL A 3 6.39 0.81 -6.67
C VAL A 3 4.93 1.07 -6.30
N ASN A 4 4.02 0.72 -7.21
CA ASN A 4 2.59 0.98 -7.07
C ASN A 4 1.77 -0.28 -7.35
N LEU A 5 1.01 -0.75 -6.37
CA LEU A 5 0.12 -1.90 -6.52
C LEU A 5 -1.29 -1.52 -6.09
N GLU A 6 -2.18 -1.39 -7.07
CA GLU A 6 -3.57 -1.01 -6.86
C GLU A 6 -4.48 -2.25 -6.80
N GLY A 7 -5.50 -2.20 -5.95
CA GLY A 7 -6.60 -3.17 -5.93
C GLY A 7 -7.57 -3.02 -7.12
N MET A 8 -7.07 -2.72 -8.31
CA MET A 8 -7.85 -2.76 -9.54
C MET A 8 -7.86 -4.19 -10.11
N LYS A 9 -8.85 -4.46 -10.96
CA LYS A 9 -8.98 -5.75 -11.66
C LYS A 9 -7.89 -5.87 -12.73
N TYR A 10 -6.67 -6.20 -12.32
CA TYR A 10 -5.63 -6.74 -13.20
C TYR A 10 -5.81 -8.26 -13.32
N SER A 11 -5.17 -8.89 -14.31
CA SER A 11 -5.10 -10.35 -14.35
C SER A 11 -4.54 -10.87 -13.03
N GLY A 12 -5.27 -11.74 -12.32
CA GLY A 12 -4.78 -12.40 -11.10
C GLY A 12 -4.95 -11.67 -9.76
N TRP A 13 -5.38 -10.39 -9.70
CA TRP A 13 -5.42 -9.57 -8.46
C TRP A 13 -4.07 -9.51 -7.72
N PRO A 14 -3.03 -8.86 -8.29
CA PRO A 14 -1.66 -8.91 -7.78
C PRO A 14 -1.51 -8.46 -6.32
N ILE A 15 -2.27 -7.47 -5.87
CA ILE A 15 -2.24 -7.03 -4.48
C ILE A 15 -2.75 -8.09 -3.50
N ALA A 16 -3.72 -8.91 -3.91
CA ALA A 16 -4.21 -10.01 -3.08
C ALA A 16 -3.14 -11.09 -2.91
N SER A 17 -2.41 -11.41 -4.00
CA SER A 17 -1.27 -12.34 -3.96
C SER A 17 -0.17 -11.82 -3.05
N LEU A 18 0.21 -10.54 -3.17
CA LEU A 18 1.23 -9.92 -2.33
C LEU A 18 0.85 -9.99 -0.86
N ILE A 19 -0.37 -9.54 -0.50
CA ILE A 19 -0.80 -9.53 0.90
C ILE A 19 -0.78 -10.93 1.49
N ARG A 20 -1.29 -11.93 0.76
CA ARG A 20 -1.29 -13.32 1.22
C ARG A 20 0.12 -13.89 1.37
N SER A 21 0.99 -13.65 0.39
CA SER A 21 2.39 -14.08 0.45
C SER A 21 3.11 -13.51 1.66
N GLU A 22 2.91 -12.23 1.95
CA GLU A 22 3.56 -11.55 3.08
C GLU A 22 2.96 -11.92 4.44
N LEU A 23 1.68 -12.27 4.50
CA LEU A 23 1.07 -12.84 5.71
C LEU A 23 1.61 -14.25 6.02
N GLU A 24 1.96 -15.03 4.99
CA GLU A 24 2.54 -16.37 5.16
C GLU A 24 4.06 -16.30 5.46
N VAL A 25 4.79 -15.46 4.74
CA VAL A 25 6.24 -15.26 4.87
C VAL A 25 6.55 -13.76 4.67
N PRO A 26 6.85 -12.99 5.73
CA PRO A 26 7.04 -11.53 5.62
C PRO A 26 8.40 -11.20 4.96
N ALA A 27 8.49 -11.35 3.64
CA ALA A 27 9.73 -11.24 2.90
C ALA A 27 10.22 -9.80 2.81
N LEU A 28 9.32 -8.80 2.85
CA LEU A 28 9.73 -7.39 2.89
C LEU A 28 10.60 -7.11 4.11
N LEU A 29 10.22 -7.60 5.29
CA LEU A 29 10.98 -7.38 6.53
C LEU A 29 12.38 -8.00 6.48
N ARG A 30 12.54 -9.11 5.76
CA ARG A 30 13.85 -9.74 5.52
C ARG A 30 14.70 -8.97 4.51
N LEU A 31 14.06 -8.26 3.58
CA LEU A 31 14.70 -7.42 2.59
C LEU A 31 15.24 -6.12 3.21
N VAL A 32 14.48 -5.48 4.10
CA VAL A 32 14.79 -4.13 4.66
C VAL A 32 16.24 -3.98 5.15
N PRO A 33 16.84 -4.91 5.92
CA PRO A 33 18.22 -4.78 6.39
C PRO A 33 19.29 -4.74 5.28
N HIS A 34 18.93 -5.15 4.06
CA HIS A 34 19.81 -5.21 2.90
C HIS A 34 19.57 -4.05 1.92
N LEU A 35 18.58 -3.19 2.19
CA LEU A 35 18.30 -2.01 1.38
C LEU A 35 19.31 -0.91 1.69
N ARG A 36 19.59 -0.10 0.68
CA ARG A 36 20.33 1.16 0.84
C ARG A 36 19.38 2.24 1.36
N ASP A 37 19.76 2.88 2.46
CA ASP A 37 19.06 4.01 3.09
C ASP A 37 17.54 3.77 3.31
N PRO A 38 17.14 2.66 3.98
CA PRO A 38 15.72 2.30 4.16
C PRO A 38 14.90 3.33 4.94
N GLU A 39 15.55 4.20 5.71
CA GLU A 39 14.93 5.35 6.39
C GLU A 39 14.44 6.43 5.42
N ASN A 40 14.91 6.41 4.17
CA ASN A 40 14.51 7.32 3.10
C ASN A 40 13.54 6.67 2.11
N ILE A 41 13.05 5.46 2.38
CA ILE A 41 12.03 4.80 1.58
C ILE A 41 10.73 4.79 2.37
N ILE A 42 9.70 5.40 1.79
CA ILE A 42 8.40 5.58 2.43
C ILE A 42 7.43 4.53 1.88
N LEU A 43 6.69 3.89 2.78
CA LEU A 43 5.61 2.97 2.52
C LEU A 43 4.29 3.58 2.97
N ARG A 44 3.31 3.52 2.08
CA ARG A 44 1.91 3.81 2.36
C ARG A 44 1.05 2.64 1.91
N PHE A 45 0.20 2.17 2.81
CA PHE A 45 -0.90 1.29 2.47
C PHE A 45 -2.21 2.05 2.70
N ALA A 46 -2.98 2.23 1.64
CA ALA A 46 -4.21 3.01 1.66
C ALA A 46 -5.44 2.12 1.41
N ARG A 47 -6.58 2.57 1.93
CA ARG A 47 -7.93 2.10 1.61
C ARG A 47 -8.58 3.09 0.66
N ASP A 48 -8.74 2.67 -0.58
CA ASP A 48 -9.51 3.41 -1.57
C ASP A 48 -10.99 3.07 -1.41
N ALA A 49 -11.82 4.06 -1.07
CA ALA A 49 -13.27 3.95 -1.20
C ALA A 49 -13.68 4.22 -2.66
N TRP A 50 -14.67 3.49 -3.17
CA TRP A 50 -15.10 3.62 -4.56
C TRP A 50 -16.54 4.10 -4.67
N LEU A 51 -16.76 5.14 -5.49
CA LEU A 51 -18.08 5.59 -5.91
C LEU A 51 -18.12 5.66 -7.43
N ALA A 52 -18.69 4.62 -8.06
CA ALA A 52 -18.58 4.39 -9.50
C ALA A 52 -17.09 4.37 -9.94
N THR A 53 -16.66 5.38 -10.69
CA THR A 53 -15.28 5.54 -11.16
C THR A 53 -14.42 6.46 -10.31
N SER A 54 -14.99 7.14 -9.30
CA SER A 54 -14.24 8.04 -8.42
C SER A 54 -13.77 7.35 -7.14
N ARG A 55 -12.67 7.87 -6.60
CA ARG A 55 -12.08 7.49 -5.31
C ARG A 55 -12.15 8.68 -4.34
N PRO A 56 -13.25 8.88 -3.61
CA PRO A 56 -13.33 9.99 -2.66
C PRO A 56 -12.42 9.74 -1.45
N ASP A 57 -11.86 10.83 -0.89
CA ASP A 57 -11.09 10.78 0.34
C ASP A 57 -11.98 10.39 1.53
N ILE A 58 -11.43 9.53 2.39
CA ILE A 58 -12.09 9.03 3.60
C ILE A 58 -11.19 9.23 4.82
N VAL A 59 -11.79 9.28 6.01
CA VAL A 59 -11.04 9.40 7.27
C VAL A 59 -10.16 8.18 7.49
N GLU A 60 -10.66 6.99 7.16
CA GLU A 60 -10.01 5.69 7.40
C GLU A 60 -9.04 5.29 6.27
N GLN A 61 -8.46 6.28 5.57
CA GLN A 61 -7.69 6.04 4.36
C GLN A 61 -6.38 5.30 4.63
N LEU A 62 -5.66 5.62 5.70
CA LEU A 62 -4.36 5.00 6.00
C LEU A 62 -4.56 3.71 6.79
N LEU A 63 -4.04 2.61 6.24
CA LEU A 63 -3.99 1.32 6.94
C LEU A 63 -2.74 1.28 7.82
N GLY A 64 -2.89 0.81 9.06
CA GLY A 64 -1.86 1.01 10.09
C GLY A 64 -1.72 2.48 10.53
N GLU A 65 -2.76 3.29 10.31
CA GLU A 65 -2.95 4.66 10.83
C GLU A 65 -2.01 5.75 10.28
N ARG A 66 -0.88 5.40 9.65
CA ARG A 66 0.08 6.37 9.11
C ARG A 66 0.90 5.83 7.95
N GLU A 67 1.71 6.70 7.36
CA GLU A 67 2.82 6.30 6.49
C GLU A 67 4.02 5.86 7.35
N PHE A 68 4.82 4.92 6.83
CA PHE A 68 5.97 4.35 7.52
C PHE A 68 7.22 4.52 6.67
N ARG A 69 8.37 4.77 7.31
CA ARG A 69 9.65 4.49 6.66
C ARG A 69 9.89 2.98 6.69
N LEU A 70 10.54 2.42 5.69
CA LEU A 70 10.82 0.97 5.69
C LEU A 70 11.66 0.55 6.90
N SER A 71 12.54 1.42 7.38
CA SER A 71 13.32 1.19 8.61
C SER A 71 12.49 1.10 9.89
N GLU A 72 11.24 1.56 9.89
CA GLU A 72 10.33 1.54 11.05
C GLU A 72 9.47 0.27 11.10
N LEU A 73 9.46 -0.53 10.04
CA LEU A 73 8.60 -1.71 9.97
C LEU A 73 9.07 -2.79 10.93
N THR A 74 8.15 -3.22 11.79
CA THR A 74 8.29 -4.43 12.61
C THR A 74 7.34 -5.51 12.10
N GLU A 75 7.52 -6.74 12.56
CA GLU A 75 6.59 -7.85 12.27
C GLU A 75 5.16 -7.51 12.67
N GLU A 76 4.98 -6.91 13.85
CA GLU A 76 3.67 -6.49 14.37
C GLU A 76 3.02 -5.41 13.51
N ILE A 77 3.77 -4.36 13.16
CA ILE A 77 3.27 -3.27 12.31
C ILE A 77 2.88 -3.83 10.93
N TRP A 78 3.76 -4.61 10.31
CA TRP A 78 3.52 -5.13 8.98
C TRP A 78 2.33 -6.08 8.95
N HIS A 79 2.24 -7.00 9.91
CA HIS A 79 1.11 -7.90 10.05
C HIS A 79 -0.21 -7.15 10.27
N THR A 80 -0.21 -6.07 11.07
CA THR A 80 -1.39 -5.23 11.30
C THR A 80 -1.88 -4.58 10.00
N ILE A 81 -0.96 -3.93 9.26
CA ILE A 81 -1.26 -3.31 7.97
C ILE A 81 -1.86 -4.34 6.99
N LEU A 82 -1.23 -5.51 6.86
CA LEU A 82 -1.67 -6.56 5.95
C LEU A 82 -3.01 -7.16 6.35
N SER A 83 -3.26 -7.34 7.65
CA SER A 83 -4.53 -7.81 8.19
C SER A 83 -5.67 -6.83 7.95
N GLU A 84 -5.39 -5.52 7.96
CA GLU A 84 -6.35 -4.51 7.52
C GLU A 84 -6.56 -4.51 6.00
N ALA A 85 -5.47 -4.61 5.24
CA ALA A 85 -5.48 -4.57 3.78
C ALA A 85 -6.26 -5.75 3.19
N ILE A 86 -6.06 -6.98 3.70
CA ILE A 86 -6.78 -8.16 3.20
C ILE A 86 -8.30 -8.03 3.42
N ARG A 87 -8.72 -7.38 4.53
CA ARG A 87 -10.15 -7.13 4.83
C ARG A 87 -10.80 -6.13 3.86
N CYS A 88 -10.01 -5.35 3.12
CA CYS A 88 -10.51 -4.50 2.05
C CYS A 88 -10.87 -5.30 0.78
N LEU A 89 -10.52 -6.59 0.71
CA LEU A 89 -10.81 -7.46 -0.43
C LEU A 89 -12.02 -8.38 -0.16
N ASN A 90 -12.59 -8.94 -1.23
CA ASN A 90 -13.76 -9.81 -1.14
C ASN A 90 -13.36 -11.26 -0.82
N GLU A 91 -13.46 -11.64 0.45
CA GLU A 91 -13.14 -12.99 0.94
C GLU A 91 -13.93 -14.09 0.25
N ASP A 92 -15.24 -13.91 0.02
CA ASP A 92 -16.11 -14.88 -0.67
C ASP A 92 -15.66 -15.20 -2.11
N ARG A 93 -14.83 -14.33 -2.69
CA ARG A 93 -14.24 -14.50 -4.02
C ARG A 93 -12.75 -14.83 -3.95
N SER A 94 -12.30 -15.45 -2.85
CA SER A 94 -10.88 -15.75 -2.61
C SER A 94 -10.02 -14.49 -2.71
N TYR A 95 -10.52 -13.38 -2.15
CA TYR A 95 -9.92 -12.04 -2.18
C TYR A 95 -9.79 -11.42 -3.59
N ARG A 96 -10.48 -11.98 -4.60
CA ARG A 96 -10.55 -11.45 -5.98
C ARG A 96 -11.76 -10.55 -6.17
N GLY A 97 -11.73 -9.39 -5.54
CA GLY A 97 -12.83 -8.43 -5.59
C GLY A 97 -12.67 -7.32 -4.58
N ARG A 98 -13.44 -6.25 -4.77
CA ARG A 98 -13.59 -5.19 -3.77
C ARG A 98 -14.41 -5.72 -2.61
N GLY A 99 -13.90 -5.56 -1.39
CA GLY A 99 -14.69 -5.74 -0.16
C GLY A 99 -15.68 -4.58 0.01
N ARG A 100 -16.50 -4.64 1.05
CA ARG A 100 -17.37 -3.52 1.45
C ARG A 100 -17.12 -3.19 2.91
N GLN A 101 -16.92 -1.91 3.21
CA GLN A 101 -16.66 -1.44 4.56
C GLN A 101 -17.40 -0.13 4.81
N ALA A 102 -17.68 0.16 6.09
CA ALA A 102 -18.17 1.46 6.50
C ALA A 102 -17.00 2.45 6.46
N VAL A 103 -17.17 3.55 5.73
CA VAL A 103 -16.16 4.61 5.58
C VAL A 103 -16.79 5.98 5.74
N THR A 104 -16.00 6.93 6.22
CA THR A 104 -16.45 8.30 6.50
C THR A 104 -15.83 9.24 5.49
N LEU A 105 -16.65 9.87 4.65
CA LEU A 105 -16.15 10.79 3.62
C LEU A 105 -15.53 12.04 4.25
N LEU A 106 -14.31 12.39 3.86
CA LEU A 106 -13.57 13.51 4.48
C LEU A 106 -14.28 14.86 4.33
N ARG A 107 -14.97 15.09 3.20
CA ARG A 107 -15.82 16.30 3.01
C ARG A 107 -16.99 16.41 4.00
N LYS A 108 -17.31 15.31 4.69
CA LYS A 108 -18.36 15.23 5.72
C LYS A 108 -17.79 15.04 7.12
N ALA A 109 -16.47 15.02 7.30
CA ALA A 109 -15.83 14.87 8.61
C ALA A 109 -16.06 16.14 9.46
N GLY A 110 -17.22 16.22 10.08
CA GLY A 110 -17.64 17.20 11.07
C GLY A 110 -18.52 16.50 12.13
N PRO A 111 -19.18 17.25 13.02
CA PRO A 111 -20.03 16.68 14.06
C PRO A 111 -21.13 15.74 13.54
N ASP A 112 -21.54 15.91 12.27
CA ASP A 112 -22.58 15.14 11.58
C ASP A 112 -22.01 14.15 10.54
N ALA A 113 -20.77 13.70 10.71
CA ALA A 113 -20.12 12.78 9.79
C ALA A 113 -20.77 11.38 9.83
N GLU A 114 -21.60 11.07 8.85
CA GLU A 114 -22.16 9.72 8.70
C GLU A 114 -21.22 8.81 7.90
N SER A 115 -20.87 7.66 8.49
CA SER A 115 -20.21 6.57 7.78
C SER A 115 -21.18 5.90 6.78
N ARG A 116 -20.66 5.48 5.63
CA ARG A 116 -21.43 4.81 4.56
C ARG A 116 -20.77 3.50 4.16
N MET A 117 -21.58 2.48 3.88
CA MET A 117 -21.08 1.23 3.32
C MET A 117 -20.67 1.41 1.85
N MET A 118 -19.37 1.39 1.59
CA MET A 118 -18.80 1.59 0.26
C MET A 118 -17.94 0.40 -0.16
N PRO A 119 -17.85 0.09 -1.47
CA PRO A 119 -16.83 -0.81 -1.97
C PRO A 119 -15.46 -0.20 -1.72
N VAL A 120 -14.53 -0.99 -1.19
CA VAL A 120 -13.17 -0.56 -0.86
C VAL A 120 -12.14 -1.46 -1.51
N THR A 121 -10.93 -0.95 -1.70
CA THR A 121 -9.77 -1.76 -2.10
C THR A 121 -8.51 -1.31 -1.37
N PRO A 122 -7.59 -2.23 -1.07
CA PRO A 122 -6.27 -1.87 -0.58
C PRO A 122 -5.41 -1.33 -1.75
N HIS A 123 -4.48 -0.43 -1.43
CA HIS A 123 -3.53 0.17 -2.37
C HIS A 123 -2.17 0.35 -1.69
N LEU A 124 -1.14 -0.30 -2.20
CA LEU A 124 0.24 -0.16 -1.72
C LEU A 124 1.02 0.81 -2.61
N THR A 125 1.69 1.77 -1.99
CA THR A 125 2.69 2.64 -2.63
C THR A 125 3.98 2.61 -1.80
N ILE A 126 5.12 2.36 -2.44
CA ILE A 126 6.46 2.48 -1.82
C ILE A 126 7.31 3.39 -2.70
N TRP A 127 7.90 4.45 -2.13
CA TRP A 127 8.66 5.43 -2.92
C TRP A 127 9.86 5.99 -2.18
N ALA A 128 10.81 6.50 -2.95
CA ALA A 128 11.91 7.33 -2.47
C ALA A 128 11.64 8.77 -2.94
N PRO A 129 11.71 9.76 -2.03
CA PRO A 129 11.62 11.17 -2.39
C PRO A 129 12.83 11.56 -3.25
N ILE A 130 12.60 12.47 -4.18
CA ILE A 130 13.63 13.06 -5.04
C ILE A 130 13.67 14.55 -4.67
N ASP A 131 14.86 15.06 -4.44
CA ASP A 131 15.07 16.47 -4.12
C ASP A 131 15.25 17.26 -5.42
N PRO A 132 14.32 18.17 -5.76
CA PRO A 132 14.40 18.94 -7.00
C PRO A 132 15.55 19.96 -7.01
N GLU A 133 16.16 20.27 -5.86
CA GLU A 133 17.30 21.20 -5.75
C GLU A 133 18.65 20.54 -6.05
N ARG A 134 18.70 19.20 -6.12
CA ARG A 134 19.89 18.42 -6.46
C ARG A 134 19.99 18.16 -7.97
N ASP A 135 21.12 17.62 -8.41
CA ASP A 135 21.22 17.11 -9.78
C ASP A 135 20.16 16.01 -9.98
N LEU A 136 19.15 16.33 -10.78
CA LEU A 136 17.99 15.47 -11.04
C LEU A 136 18.39 14.12 -11.65
N THR A 137 19.45 14.07 -12.44
CA THR A 137 19.86 12.83 -13.12
C THR A 137 20.49 11.87 -12.12
N GLU A 138 21.41 12.38 -11.30
CA GLU A 138 22.07 11.58 -10.27
C GLU A 138 21.08 11.13 -9.20
N ASP A 139 20.20 12.02 -8.73
CA ASP A 139 19.24 11.67 -7.69
C ASP A 139 18.16 10.70 -8.19
N LEU A 140 17.71 10.84 -9.44
CA LEU A 140 16.80 9.87 -10.06
C LEU A 140 17.46 8.50 -10.21
N SER A 141 18.72 8.44 -10.70
CA SER A 141 19.47 7.19 -10.80
C SER A 141 19.63 6.52 -9.44
N ALA A 142 20.00 7.29 -8.42
CA ALA A 142 20.12 6.79 -7.05
C ALA A 142 18.78 6.30 -6.48
N ALA A 143 17.66 6.96 -6.81
CA ALA A 143 16.33 6.52 -6.41
C ALA A 143 15.92 5.22 -7.12
N ILE A 144 16.29 5.04 -8.40
CA ILE A 144 16.10 3.79 -9.15
C ILE A 144 16.85 2.64 -8.48
N GLU A 145 18.14 2.83 -8.20
CA GLU A 145 18.96 1.80 -7.56
C GLU A 145 18.43 1.42 -6.17
N ARG A 146 18.03 2.41 -5.36
CA ARG A 146 17.44 2.19 -4.03
C ARG A 146 16.16 1.36 -4.08
N LEU A 147 15.31 1.59 -5.08
CA LEU A 147 14.00 0.93 -5.20
C LEU A 147 14.02 -0.36 -6.02
N ALA A 148 15.09 -0.66 -6.75
CA ALA A 148 15.17 -1.87 -7.57
C ALA A 148 14.91 -3.17 -6.78
N PRO A 149 15.48 -3.39 -5.57
CA PRO A 149 15.18 -4.59 -4.79
C PRO A 149 13.73 -4.63 -4.29
N VAL A 150 13.14 -3.47 -3.99
CA VAL A 150 11.72 -3.36 -3.59
C VAL A 150 10.80 -3.69 -4.77
N HIS A 151 11.13 -3.20 -5.97
CA HIS A 151 10.39 -3.54 -7.18
C HIS A 151 10.45 -5.05 -7.45
N GLU A 152 11.65 -5.65 -7.39
CA GLU A 152 11.81 -7.09 -7.59
C GLU A 152 11.03 -7.92 -6.56
N TRP A 153 11.07 -7.53 -5.29
CA TRP A 153 10.26 -8.15 -4.24
C TRP A 153 8.76 -8.07 -4.56
N ALA A 154 8.26 -6.88 -4.93
CA ALA A 154 6.85 -6.67 -5.20
C ALA A 154 6.38 -7.49 -6.40
N SER A 155 7.16 -7.57 -7.49
CA SER A 155 6.86 -8.43 -8.65
C SER A 155 6.76 -9.90 -8.25
N LYS A 156 7.75 -10.42 -7.52
CA LYS A 156 7.75 -11.82 -7.06
C LYS A 156 6.57 -12.13 -6.15
N ALA A 157 6.32 -11.29 -5.15
CA ALA A 157 5.25 -11.49 -4.17
C ALA A 157 3.85 -11.36 -4.81
N SER A 158 3.71 -10.49 -5.81
CA SER A 158 2.42 -10.26 -6.49
C SER A 158 2.14 -11.23 -7.65
N GLY A 159 3.14 -12.03 -8.06
CA GLY A 159 3.05 -12.96 -9.18
C GLY A 159 3.03 -12.27 -10.55
N ALA A 160 3.65 -11.08 -10.63
CA ALA A 160 3.75 -10.24 -11.83
C ALA A 160 5.07 -10.45 -12.58
#